data_AF-A0AAU6JIP8-F1
#
_entry.id   AF-A0AAU6JIP8-F1
#
_cell.length_a   1.000
_cell.length_b   1.000
_cell.length_c   1.000
_cell.angle_alpha   90.00
_cell.angle_beta   90.00
_cell.angle_gamma   90.00
#
_symmetry.space_group_name_H-M   'P 1'
#
loop_
_entity.id
_entity.type
_entity.pdbx_description
1 polymer ?
#
loop_
_entity_poly.entity_id
_entity_poly.type
_entity_poly.pdbx_seq_one_letter_code
_entity_poly.pdbx_strand_id
1 'polypeptide(L)'
;MRTRITLTRDGDMFVARISVEQAMACSEALAFLRGRGLGTTALAVQLGASPETVGALAERLAGGQPESFELRLTTHELHILHSALTAAATMFVSHGRFSQEPFHIRLGFFRETFDALALGIVEAVSEVSA
;
A
#
# COMPACT_ATOMS: atom_id res chain seq x y z
N MET A 1 -8.61 -10.76 7.12
CA MET A 1 -8.51 -9.36 6.65
C MET A 1 -9.56 -9.02 5.61
N ARG A 2 -10.32 -7.93 5.82
CA ARG A 2 -11.15 -7.32 4.77
C ARG A 2 -10.24 -6.58 3.80
N THR A 3 -10.34 -6.83 2.50
CA THR A 3 -9.45 -6.23 1.48
C THR A 3 -10.09 -5.05 0.74
N ARG A 4 -11.39 -4.84 0.92
CA ARG A 4 -12.11 -3.70 0.33
C ARG A 4 -12.00 -2.47 1.23
N ILE A 5 -11.53 -1.37 0.65
CA ILE A 5 -11.52 -0.05 1.28
C ILE A 5 -12.81 0.67 0.89
N THR A 6 -13.35 1.48 1.80
CA THR A 6 -14.44 2.39 1.45
C THR A 6 -13.86 3.77 1.25
N LEU A 7 -14.10 4.37 0.09
CA LEU A 7 -13.72 5.75 -0.20
C LEU A 7 -14.98 6.62 -0.25
N THR A 8 -14.83 7.88 0.10
CA THR A 8 -15.72 8.97 -0.31
C THR A 8 -14.88 10.08 -0.91
N ARG A 9 -15.47 10.86 -1.82
CA ARG A 9 -14.78 11.99 -2.45
C ARG A 9 -15.05 13.27 -1.65
N ASP A 10 -14.00 14.02 -1.38
CA ASP A 10 -14.04 15.31 -0.69
C ASP A 10 -13.14 16.30 -1.44
N GLY A 11 -13.72 16.98 -2.43
CA GLY A 11 -12.99 17.81 -3.39
C GLY A 11 -11.98 16.99 -4.21
N ASP A 12 -10.71 17.37 -4.09
CA ASP A 12 -9.57 16.70 -4.75
C ASP A 12 -8.98 15.56 -3.91
N MET A 13 -9.56 15.30 -2.73
CA MET A 13 -9.11 14.26 -1.79
C MET A 13 -10.12 13.11 -1.73
N PHE A 14 -9.63 11.97 -1.27
CA PHE A 14 -10.41 10.80 -0.93
C PHE A 14 -10.37 10.60 0.58
N VAL A 15 -11.52 10.46 1.23
CA VAL A 15 -11.60 10.03 2.62
C VAL A 15 -11.73 8.52 2.63
N ALA A 16 -10.66 7.84 3.01
CA ALA A 16 -10.58 6.40 3.06
C ALA A 16 -10.89 5.89 4.46
N ARG A 17 -11.91 5.03 4.58
CA ARG A 17 -12.15 4.27 5.81
C ARG A 17 -11.42 2.94 5.73
N ILE A 18 -10.37 2.83 6.54
CA ILE A 18 -9.38 1.75 6.50
C ILE A 18 -9.39 1.02 7.86
N SER A 19 -9.18 -0.29 7.87
CA SER A 19 -8.97 -1.05 9.11
C SER A 19 -7.49 -1.07 9.51
N VAL A 20 -7.20 -1.37 10.78
CA VAL A 20 -5.81 -1.49 11.25
C VAL A 20 -5.01 -2.50 10.42
N GLU A 21 -5.58 -3.66 10.09
CA GLU A 21 -4.89 -4.67 9.25
C GLU A 21 -4.56 -4.15 7.84
N GLN A 22 -5.48 -3.41 7.20
CA GLN A 22 -5.25 -2.82 5.88
C GLN A 22 -4.15 -1.74 5.95
N ALA A 23 -4.18 -0.90 6.99
CA ALA A 23 -3.17 0.12 7.21
C ALA A 23 -1.79 -0.50 7.46
N MET A 24 -1.73 -1.58 8.26
CA MET A 24 -0.51 -2.34 8.49
C MET A 24 0.04 -2.94 7.20
N ALA A 25 -0.80 -3.59 6.37
CA ALA A 25 -0.37 -4.16 5.09
C ALA A 25 0.26 -3.10 4.17
N CYS A 26 -0.38 -1.93 4.05
CA CYS A 26 0.15 -0.80 3.29
C CYS A 26 1.45 -0.25 3.89
N SER A 27 1.48 -0.05 5.22
CA SER A 27 2.66 0.46 5.93
C SER A 27 3.86 -0.46 5.78
N GLU A 28 3.68 -1.77 5.98
CA GLU A 28 4.73 -2.78 5.83
C GLU A 28 5.25 -2.84 4.39
N ALA A 29 4.36 -2.77 3.39
CA ALA A 29 4.77 -2.72 1.99
C ALA A 29 5.67 -1.51 1.70
N LEU A 30 5.27 -0.32 2.15
CA LEU A 30 6.03 0.92 1.96
C LEU A 30 7.37 0.88 2.71
N ALA A 31 7.35 0.48 3.99
CA ALA A 31 8.54 0.39 4.82
C ALA A 31 9.54 -0.65 4.28
N PHE A 32 9.04 -1.79 3.80
CA PHE A 32 9.86 -2.82 3.17
C PHE A 32 10.56 -2.28 1.92
N LEU A 33 9.80 -1.69 0.98
CA LEU A 33 10.36 -1.18 -0.27
C LEU A 33 11.36 -0.04 -0.05
N ARG A 34 11.06 0.88 0.87
CA ARG A 34 11.99 1.95 1.27
C ARG A 34 13.27 1.37 1.89
N GLY A 35 13.14 0.37 2.76
CA GLY A 35 14.25 -0.26 3.47
C GLY A 35 15.19 -1.09 2.59
N ARG A 36 14.82 -1.39 1.34
CA ARG A 36 15.68 -2.16 0.40
C ARG A 36 16.92 -1.40 -0.06
N GLY A 37 16.96 -0.08 0.09
CA GLY A 37 18.11 0.71 -0.35
C GLY A 37 18.34 0.71 -1.86
N LEU A 38 17.26 0.59 -2.66
CA LEU A 38 17.34 0.61 -4.14
C LEU A 38 17.80 1.97 -4.72
N GLY A 39 17.88 2.99 -3.87
CA GLY A 39 18.18 4.37 -4.26
C GLY A 39 16.92 5.15 -4.67
N THR A 40 17.01 6.47 -4.60
CA THR A 40 15.90 7.41 -4.83
C THR A 40 15.24 7.22 -6.19
N THR A 41 16.04 7.09 -7.26
CA THR A 41 15.53 6.96 -8.63
C THR A 41 14.79 5.65 -8.84
N ALA A 42 15.30 4.54 -8.33
CA ALA A 42 14.62 3.24 -8.47
C ALA A 42 13.31 3.21 -7.69
N LEU A 43 13.29 3.79 -6.48
CA LEU A 43 12.07 3.91 -5.69
C LEU A 43 11.03 4.80 -6.40
N ALA A 44 11.46 5.89 -7.03
CA ALA A 44 10.59 6.75 -7.82
C ALA A 44 10.03 6.04 -9.06
N VAL A 45 10.80 5.17 -9.72
CA VAL A 45 10.28 4.31 -10.81
C VAL A 45 9.23 3.34 -10.29
N GLN A 46 9.46 2.75 -9.11
CA GLN A 46 8.60 1.71 -8.56
C GLN A 46 7.29 2.25 -7.97
N LEU A 47 7.33 3.42 -7.31
CA LEU A 47 6.21 3.97 -6.53
C LEU A 47 5.73 5.33 -7.02
N GLY A 48 6.40 5.94 -7.99
CA GLY A 48 6.13 7.30 -8.45
C GLY A 48 6.51 8.38 -7.45
N ALA A 49 7.22 8.06 -6.37
CA ALA A 49 7.42 8.96 -5.22
C ALA A 49 8.83 8.93 -4.65
N SER A 50 9.20 9.99 -3.92
CA SER A 50 10.48 10.07 -3.23
C SER A 50 10.50 9.24 -1.93
N PRO A 51 11.68 8.87 -1.41
CA PRO A 51 11.81 8.17 -0.14
C PRO A 51 11.14 8.89 1.04
N GLU A 52 11.16 10.23 1.03
CA GLU A 52 10.55 11.07 2.06
C GLU A 52 9.02 10.96 2.00
N THR A 53 8.43 11.07 0.81
CA THR A 53 6.97 10.91 0.62
C THR A 53 6.49 9.51 1.02
N VAL A 54 7.21 8.47 0.59
CA VAL A 54 6.92 7.07 0.96
C VAL A 54 7.00 6.89 2.48
N GLY A 55 8.02 7.49 3.11
CA GLY A 55 8.20 7.49 4.55
C GLY A 55 7.05 8.11 5.32
N ALA A 56 6.70 9.35 4.97
CA ALA A 56 5.62 10.08 5.62
C ALA A 56 4.27 9.36 5.48
N LEU A 57 4.02 8.72 4.33
CA LEU A 57 2.81 7.93 4.13
C LEU A 57 2.80 6.66 4.98
N ALA A 58 3.94 5.95 5.09
CA ALA A 58 4.06 4.77 5.95
C ALA A 58 3.82 5.12 7.43
N GLU A 59 4.43 6.20 7.92
CA GLU A 59 4.27 6.66 9.31
C GLU A 59 2.81 7.00 9.64
N ARG A 60 2.09 7.64 8.71
CA ARG A 60 0.66 7.95 8.89
C ARG A 60 -0.21 6.70 9.01
N LEU A 61 0.20 5.59 8.39
CA LEU A 61 -0.51 4.31 8.43
C LEU A 61 -0.14 3.47 9.65
N ALA A 62 1.06 3.64 10.21
CA ALA A 62 1.59 2.84 11.32
C ALA A 62 1.06 3.23 12.72
N GLY A 63 0.25 4.28 12.84
CA GLY A 63 -0.19 4.82 14.14
C GLY A 63 -1.20 3.94 14.90
N GLY A 64 -1.23 4.06 16.23
CA GLY A 64 -2.11 3.36 17.19
C GLY A 64 -3.59 3.75 17.09
N GLN A 65 -4.15 3.61 15.90
CA GLN A 65 -5.52 3.96 15.55
C GLN A 65 -6.52 2.95 16.14
N PRO A 66 -7.78 3.36 16.34
CA PRO A 66 -8.88 2.42 16.63
C PRO A 66 -9.05 1.39 15.50
N GLU A 67 -9.83 0.33 15.75
CA GLU A 67 -10.00 -0.81 14.82
C GLU A 67 -10.26 -0.43 13.35
N SER A 68 -10.92 0.72 13.12
CA SER A 68 -10.99 1.39 11.83
C SER A 68 -10.93 2.92 12.00
N PHE A 69 -10.31 3.60 11.04
CA PHE A 69 -10.12 5.05 11.06
C PHE A 69 -10.24 5.64 9.64
N GLU A 70 -10.40 6.96 9.59
CA GLU A 70 -10.43 7.70 8.34
C GLU A 70 -9.06 8.30 8.02
N LEU A 71 -8.65 8.18 6.77
CA LEU A 71 -7.42 8.78 6.26
C LEU A 71 -7.75 9.58 5.00
N ARG A 72 -7.31 10.84 4.96
CA ARG A 72 -7.44 11.67 3.76
C ARG A 72 -6.26 11.40 2.84
N LEU A 73 -6.54 10.96 1.63
CA LEU A 73 -5.55 10.55 0.63
C LEU A 73 -5.76 11.31 -0.67
N THR A 74 -4.67 11.76 -1.28
CA THR A 74 -4.65 12.25 -2.66
C THR A 74 -4.71 11.07 -3.65
N THR A 75 -5.05 11.34 -4.91
CA THR A 75 -4.88 10.36 -6.01
C THR A 75 -3.45 9.82 -6.09
N HIS A 76 -2.45 10.68 -5.85
CA HIS A 76 -1.06 10.29 -5.87
C HIS A 76 -0.71 9.31 -4.73
N GLU A 77 -1.22 9.56 -3.53
CA GLU A 77 -1.02 8.64 -2.40
C GLU A 77 -1.73 7.30 -2.63
N LEU A 78 -2.94 7.29 -3.18
CA LEU A 78 -3.62 6.05 -3.58
C LEU A 78 -2.80 5.26 -4.62
N HIS A 79 -2.19 5.95 -5.58
CA HIS A 79 -1.26 5.33 -6.53
C HIS A 79 -0.03 4.74 -5.83
N ILE A 80 0.58 5.45 -4.87
CA ILE A 80 1.72 4.94 -4.11
C ILE A 80 1.33 3.67 -3.35
N LEU A 81 0.18 3.64 -2.67
CA LEU A 81 -0.30 2.46 -1.93
C LEU A 81 -0.54 1.27 -2.86
N HIS A 82 -1.26 1.48 -3.96
CA HIS A 82 -1.49 0.46 -4.98
C HIS A 82 -0.17 -0.10 -5.52
N SER A 83 0.76 0.78 -5.87
CA SER A 83 2.06 0.41 -6.43
C SER A 83 2.92 -0.32 -5.41
N ALA A 84 2.88 0.07 -4.14
CA ALA A 84 3.63 -0.61 -3.08
C ALA A 84 3.14 -2.05 -2.86
N LEU A 85 1.81 -2.24 -2.78
CA LEU A 85 1.20 -3.56 -2.59
C LEU A 85 1.54 -4.50 -3.75
N THR A 86 1.45 -4.01 -5.00
CA THR A 86 1.74 -4.83 -6.19
C THR A 86 3.24 -5.06 -6.41
N ALA A 87 4.08 -4.06 -6.11
CA ALA A 87 5.50 -4.16 -6.37
C ALA A 87 6.27 -4.93 -5.29
N ALA A 88 5.78 -5.00 -4.04
CA ALA A 88 6.43 -5.75 -2.97
C ALA A 88 6.72 -7.21 -3.36
N ALA A 89 5.78 -7.88 -4.04
CA ALA A 89 5.94 -9.27 -4.46
C ALA A 89 7.11 -9.49 -5.43
N THR A 90 7.45 -8.50 -6.26
CA THR A 90 8.54 -8.61 -7.24
C THR A 90 9.91 -8.78 -6.56
N MET A 91 10.06 -8.32 -5.32
CA MET A 91 11.30 -8.45 -4.54
C MET A 91 11.55 -9.87 -4.03
N PHE A 92 10.55 -10.74 -4.12
CA PHE A 92 10.62 -12.15 -3.70
C PHE A 92 10.62 -13.10 -4.90
N VAL A 93 10.84 -12.57 -6.10
CA VAL A 93 11.06 -13.36 -7.31
C VAL A 93 12.54 -13.69 -7.44
N SER A 94 12.85 -14.98 -7.50
CA SER A 94 14.20 -15.48 -7.76
C SER A 94 14.11 -16.54 -8.85
N HIS A 95 14.99 -16.45 -9.86
CA HIS A 95 15.00 -17.37 -11.01
C HIS A 95 13.62 -17.51 -11.68
N GLY A 96 12.86 -16.41 -11.79
CA GLY A 96 11.53 -16.38 -12.40
C GLY A 96 10.41 -17.00 -11.55
N ARG A 97 10.67 -17.38 -10.29
CA ARG A 97 9.67 -17.95 -9.38
C ARG A 97 9.48 -17.08 -8.16
N PHE A 98 8.23 -16.86 -7.80
CA PHE A 98 7.85 -16.19 -6.56
C PHE A 98 7.96 -17.15 -5.37
N SER A 99 8.49 -16.65 -4.24
CA SER A 99 8.58 -17.43 -3.00
C SER A 99 7.59 -16.89 -1.95
N GLN A 100 6.50 -17.62 -1.72
CA GLN A 100 5.43 -17.22 -0.80
C GLN A 100 5.90 -17.17 0.65
N GLU A 101 6.69 -18.14 1.10
CA GLU A 101 7.10 -18.26 2.50
C GLU A 101 7.99 -17.07 2.94
N PRO A 102 9.06 -16.70 2.21
CA PRO A 102 9.82 -15.48 2.52
C PRO A 102 8.99 -14.20 2.47
N PHE A 103 8.04 -14.09 1.52
CA PHE A 103 7.12 -12.95 1.46
C PHE A 103 6.28 -12.86 2.74
N HIS A 104 5.66 -13.97 3.13
CA HIS A 104 4.80 -14.03 4.30
C HIS A 104 5.58 -13.79 5.59
N ILE A 105 6.74 -14.40 5.76
CA ILE A 105 7.61 -14.19 6.92
C ILE A 105 8.04 -12.72 7.02
N ARG A 106 8.38 -12.07 5.90
CA ARG A 106 8.89 -10.70 5.91
C ARG A 106 7.81 -9.65 6.10
N LEU A 107 6.65 -9.82 5.48
CA LEU A 107 5.59 -8.81 5.42
C LEU A 107 4.42 -9.11 6.35
N GLY A 108 4.30 -10.33 6.89
CA GLY A 108 3.22 -10.75 7.78
C GLY A 108 1.91 -11.08 7.08
N PHE A 109 1.83 -10.96 5.75
CA PHE A 109 0.62 -11.20 4.96
C PHE A 109 0.88 -12.15 3.80
N PHE A 110 -0.16 -12.81 3.31
CA PHE A 110 -0.09 -13.57 2.06
C PHE A 110 -0.13 -12.63 0.86
N ARG A 111 0.52 -13.00 -0.25
CA ARG A 111 0.52 -12.19 -1.48
C ARG A 111 -0.89 -11.83 -1.94
N GLU A 112 -1.80 -12.80 -1.87
CA GLU A 112 -3.21 -12.68 -2.24
C GLU A 112 -3.91 -11.58 -1.45
N THR A 113 -3.46 -11.33 -0.21
CA THR A 113 -3.97 -10.24 0.63
C THR A 113 -3.55 -8.88 0.08
N PHE A 114 -2.32 -8.74 -0.41
CA PHE A 114 -1.83 -7.52 -1.04
C PHE A 114 -2.51 -7.28 -2.39
N ASP A 115 -2.58 -8.31 -3.23
CA ASP A 115 -3.22 -8.23 -4.55
C ASP A 115 -4.70 -7.84 -4.42
N ALA A 116 -5.43 -8.43 -3.47
CA ALA A 116 -6.83 -8.09 -3.22
C ALA A 116 -7.02 -6.68 -2.63
N LEU A 117 -6.10 -6.21 -1.78
CA LEU A 117 -6.15 -4.85 -1.25
C LEU A 117 -5.84 -3.80 -2.32
N ALA A 118 -4.85 -4.07 -3.19
CA ALA A 118 -4.54 -3.23 -4.33
C ALA A 118 -5.72 -3.11 -5.29
N LEU A 119 -6.37 -4.23 -5.62
CA LEU A 119 -7.59 -4.24 -6.42
C LEU A 119 -8.71 -3.43 -5.73
N GLY A 120 -8.91 -3.63 -4.43
CA GLY A 120 -9.91 -2.92 -3.65
C GLY A 120 -9.73 -1.40 -3.63
N ILE A 121 -8.49 -0.89 -3.73
CA ILE A 121 -8.23 0.54 -3.90
C ILE A 121 -8.79 1.03 -5.24
N VAL A 122 -8.49 0.35 -6.34
CA VAL A 122 -8.90 0.75 -7.69
C VAL A 122 -10.42 0.68 -7.84
N GLU A 123 -11.04 -0.40 -7.35
CA GLU A 123 -12.50 -0.54 -7.35
C GLU A 123 -13.17 0.60 -6.57
N ALA A 124 -12.68 0.92 -5.37
CA ALA A 124 -13.25 1.98 -4.56
C ALA A 124 -13.09 3.37 -5.20
N VAL A 125 -11.98 3.64 -5.90
CA VAL A 125 -11.81 4.89 -6.67
C VAL A 125 -12.79 4.94 -7.83
N SER A 126 -12.95 3.84 -8.56
CA SER A 126 -13.89 3.76 -9.69
C SER A 126 -15.33 4.02 -9.25
N GLU A 127 -15.73 3.53 -8.08
CA GLU A 127 -17.09 3.67 -7.54
C GLU A 127 -17.44 5.12 -7.17
N VAL A 128 -16.47 5.91 -6.72
CA VAL A 128 -16.70 7.30 -6.28
C VAL A 128 -16.32 8.36 -7.31
N SER A 129 -15.79 7.94 -8.46
CA SER A 129 -15.39 8.81 -9.57
C SER A 129 -16.34 8.73 -10.78
N ALA A 130 -17.33 7.83 -10.73
CA ALA A 130 -18.43 7.73 -11.70
C ALA A 130 -19.50 8.79 -11.41
#